data_AF-A0A1I3X1L3-F1
#
_entry.id   AF-A0A1I3X1L3-F1
#
_cell.length_a   1.000
_cell.length_b   1.000
_cell.length_c   1.000
_cell.angle_alpha   90.00
_cell.angle_beta   90.00
_cell.angle_gamma   90.00
#
_symmetry.space_group_name_H-M   'P 1'
#
loop_
_entity.id
_entity.type
_entity.pdbx_description
1 polymer ?
#
loop_
_entity_poly.entity_id
_entity_poly.type
_entity_poly.pdbx_seq_one_letter_code
_entity_poly.pdbx_strand_id
1 'polypeptide(L)'
;MYAFIHFTVNTFTDKEWGYGDEDPKIFDPTDFDADQIVAACKAGNLHGLVLTAKHHDGFCLWPTPLTEHCIRNSPYKNGKGDIVREFADACARGGIAFGVYLSPWDRNHPEYGRPAYIDYFRAQLTDLCTNYGSLYEVWFDGANGGDGYYGGARETRTIDAPKYYDWKSVVALVHSLQPMACTMEPFESDIRWVGNEGGVAGDPCWPTMPKAPWNHPNGHSGVRGAELWWPAETNTSIRPGWFYHASEDSQVKDPQRLTKLFDESVARGTNLILNLTPDRRGRVPEVDVASLTAFGDALRASFARDLAKGAVATASANRGPGFTPDKVLDGNRETYWSTPDTDLTPSLILDLRPGTRFDLIRLRENLALGVRVTRFALDADLGSGWQEIANKEAIGAQRIIRLAQPIAPRRLRLRIVEAPACPAITEISLFRSVSPKPLSLARSGGAAVLDRSRLKVVSASAPGAEILFDGSEKTPWIAGAPASLVMDLGGTEKVDGFVLTPLGDLAHPSGPPAAYVLEQSIDGSAWRPVQSGEFSNIANSRQAQNVPLPAAVSTRFLRFSFPRIATGASRLAFTELAILQAR
;
A
#
# COMPACT_ATOMS: atom_id res chain seq x y z
N MET A 1 -6.63 7.99 -6.76
CA MET A 1 -6.45 6.53 -6.56
C MET A 1 -6.06 5.93 -7.89
N TYR A 2 -5.21 4.94 -7.86
CA TYR A 2 -4.79 4.15 -9.01
C TYR A 2 -4.52 2.71 -8.58
N ALA A 3 -4.36 1.81 -9.54
CA ALA A 3 -4.11 0.41 -9.32
C ALA A 3 -2.60 0.12 -9.30
N PHE A 4 -2.20 -0.84 -8.48
CA PHE A 4 -0.97 -1.60 -8.68
C PHE A 4 -1.35 -2.97 -9.26
N ILE A 5 -0.53 -3.54 -10.13
CA ILE A 5 -0.70 -4.91 -10.62
C ILE A 5 0.58 -5.70 -10.36
N HIS A 6 0.49 -6.63 -9.40
CA HIS A 6 1.53 -7.64 -9.16
C HIS A 6 1.18 -8.91 -9.93
N PHE A 7 1.94 -9.18 -10.99
CA PHE A 7 1.73 -10.34 -11.85
C PHE A 7 3.05 -10.76 -12.51
N THR A 8 3.60 -11.90 -12.11
CA THR A 8 4.84 -12.48 -12.65
C THR A 8 4.82 -14.00 -12.43
N VAL A 9 5.94 -14.68 -12.61
CA VAL A 9 6.14 -16.09 -12.26
C VAL A 9 5.70 -16.43 -10.82
N ASN A 10 5.72 -15.46 -9.90
CA ASN A 10 5.30 -15.62 -8.50
C ASN A 10 3.82 -16.03 -8.35
N THR A 11 2.94 -15.54 -9.23
CA THR A 11 1.53 -15.96 -9.30
C THR A 11 1.38 -17.47 -9.56
N PHE A 12 2.34 -18.07 -10.27
CA PHE A 12 2.34 -19.47 -10.64
C PHE A 12 3.08 -20.36 -9.62
N THR A 13 3.95 -19.78 -8.80
CA THR A 13 4.67 -20.48 -7.73
C THR A 13 4.03 -20.33 -6.35
N ASP A 14 2.96 -19.55 -6.23
CA ASP A 14 2.28 -19.28 -4.94
C ASP A 14 3.24 -18.64 -3.92
N LYS A 15 4.09 -17.72 -4.39
CA LYS A 15 5.04 -16.97 -3.57
C LYS A 15 4.76 -15.48 -3.62
N GLU A 16 5.09 -14.77 -2.56
CA GLU A 16 5.17 -13.30 -2.58
C GLU A 16 6.47 -12.84 -3.28
N TRP A 17 7.61 -13.45 -2.92
CA TRP A 17 8.91 -13.19 -3.54
C TRP A 17 9.47 -14.47 -4.18
N GLY A 18 9.65 -14.47 -5.50
CA GLY A 18 10.40 -15.52 -6.19
C GLY A 18 11.90 -15.43 -5.87
N TYR A 19 12.62 -16.54 -6.03
CA TYR A 19 14.05 -16.63 -5.71
C TYR A 19 14.97 -16.28 -6.90
N GLY A 20 14.39 -16.11 -8.08
CA GLY A 20 15.07 -15.82 -9.34
C GLY A 20 15.52 -17.06 -10.10
N ASP A 21 15.19 -18.25 -9.62
CA ASP A 21 15.45 -19.55 -10.28
C ASP A 21 14.20 -20.19 -10.88
N GLU A 22 13.07 -19.48 -10.86
CA GLU A 22 11.83 -19.91 -11.49
C GLU A 22 12.02 -20.18 -12.99
N ASP A 23 11.52 -21.32 -13.50
CA ASP A 23 11.58 -21.62 -14.94
C ASP A 23 10.61 -20.70 -15.69
N PRO A 24 11.05 -19.89 -16.68
CA PRO A 24 10.18 -19.07 -17.52
C PRO A 24 8.94 -19.80 -18.06
N LYS A 25 9.03 -21.12 -18.26
CA LYS A 25 7.93 -21.94 -18.78
C LYS A 25 6.70 -22.01 -17.88
N ILE A 26 6.82 -21.70 -16.59
CA ILE A 26 5.67 -21.70 -15.68
C ILE A 26 4.75 -20.49 -15.90
N PHE A 27 5.24 -19.44 -16.57
CA PHE A 27 4.43 -18.28 -16.90
C PHE A 27 3.58 -18.56 -18.15
N ASP A 28 2.37 -19.06 -17.91
CA ASP A 28 1.40 -19.41 -18.96
C ASP A 28 -0.04 -19.08 -18.54
N PRO A 29 -0.42 -17.79 -18.48
CA PRO A 29 -1.79 -17.44 -18.15
C PRO A 29 -2.75 -17.94 -19.23
N THR A 30 -3.76 -18.69 -18.79
CA THR A 30 -4.65 -19.45 -19.70
C THR A 30 -5.69 -18.60 -20.41
N ASP A 31 -5.99 -17.40 -19.91
CA ASP A 31 -7.05 -16.52 -20.40
C ASP A 31 -6.76 -15.05 -20.03
N PHE A 32 -5.52 -14.60 -20.29
CA PHE A 32 -5.08 -13.26 -19.95
C PHE A 32 -5.89 -12.20 -20.69
N ASP A 33 -6.36 -11.18 -19.97
CA ASP A 33 -7.21 -10.12 -20.51
C ASP A 33 -6.94 -8.79 -19.81
N ALA A 34 -6.05 -7.97 -20.40
CA ALA A 34 -5.72 -6.65 -19.87
C ALA A 34 -6.92 -5.68 -19.85
N ASP A 35 -7.87 -5.82 -20.78
CA ASP A 35 -9.07 -4.96 -20.82
C ASP A 35 -10.01 -5.28 -19.64
N GLN A 36 -10.10 -6.56 -19.23
CA GLN A 36 -10.83 -6.95 -18.02
C GLN A 36 -10.23 -6.33 -16.75
N ILE A 37 -8.90 -6.28 -16.65
CA ILE A 37 -8.20 -5.70 -15.51
C ILE A 37 -8.40 -4.17 -15.48
N VAL A 38 -8.31 -3.51 -16.64
CA VAL A 38 -8.61 -2.08 -16.78
C VAL A 38 -10.09 -1.79 -16.45
N ALA A 39 -11.02 -2.66 -16.82
CA ALA A 39 -12.42 -2.55 -16.42
C ALA A 39 -12.61 -2.68 -14.90
N ALA A 40 -11.89 -3.60 -14.24
CA ALA A 40 -11.88 -3.71 -12.79
C ALA A 40 -11.34 -2.44 -12.11
N CYS A 41 -10.29 -1.83 -12.68
CA CYS A 41 -9.77 -0.54 -12.21
C CYS A 41 -10.84 0.55 -12.25
N LYS A 42 -11.55 0.68 -13.38
CA LYS A 42 -12.66 1.64 -13.52
C LYS A 42 -13.80 1.37 -12.54
N ALA A 43 -14.16 0.09 -12.35
CA ALA A 43 -15.19 -0.31 -11.40
C ALA A 43 -14.87 0.22 -9.99
N GLY A 44 -13.62 0.07 -9.56
CA GLY A 44 -13.08 0.58 -8.29
C GLY A 44 -12.79 2.09 -8.23
N ASN A 45 -13.11 2.87 -9.27
CA ASN A 45 -12.80 4.30 -9.38
C ASN A 45 -11.29 4.60 -9.29
N LEU A 46 -10.48 3.72 -9.89
CA LEU A 46 -9.04 3.88 -10.05
C LEU A 46 -8.75 4.52 -11.41
N HIS A 47 -7.86 5.51 -11.47
CA HIS A 47 -7.63 6.35 -12.65
C HIS A 47 -6.25 6.16 -13.30
N GLY A 48 -5.41 5.33 -12.71
CA GLY A 48 -4.09 4.95 -13.21
C GLY A 48 -3.82 3.47 -12.89
N LEU A 49 -2.78 2.91 -13.48
CA LEU A 49 -2.32 1.54 -13.29
C LEU A 49 -0.79 1.49 -13.39
N VAL A 50 -0.13 1.00 -12.34
CA VAL A 50 1.29 0.66 -12.33
C VAL A 50 1.44 -0.85 -12.44
N LEU A 51 2.15 -1.34 -13.46
CA LEU A 51 2.40 -2.77 -13.67
C LEU A 51 3.80 -3.16 -13.19
N THR A 52 3.91 -4.27 -12.46
CA THR A 52 5.20 -4.95 -12.17
C THR A 52 5.87 -5.52 -13.43
N ALA A 53 6.45 -4.65 -14.27
CA ALA A 53 7.12 -5.08 -15.51
C ALA A 53 8.26 -6.08 -15.24
N LYS A 54 8.96 -5.89 -14.11
CA LYS A 54 9.89 -6.87 -13.52
C LYS A 54 9.80 -6.77 -11.99
N HIS A 55 9.60 -7.89 -11.32
CA HIS A 55 9.61 -7.98 -9.85
C HIS A 55 10.96 -8.51 -9.32
N HIS A 56 11.12 -8.72 -8.01
CA HIS A 56 12.39 -9.12 -7.38
C HIS A 56 12.97 -10.43 -7.94
N ASP A 57 12.13 -11.34 -8.43
CA ASP A 57 12.53 -12.56 -9.13
C ASP A 57 13.32 -12.28 -10.42
N GLY A 58 13.22 -11.08 -10.98
CA GLY A 58 13.97 -10.68 -12.17
C GLY A 58 13.30 -11.08 -13.49
N PHE A 59 12.17 -11.80 -13.47
CA PHE A 59 11.46 -12.18 -14.69
C PHE A 59 10.84 -10.96 -15.36
N CYS A 60 11.19 -10.73 -16.62
CA CYS A 60 10.71 -9.57 -17.38
C CYS A 60 9.44 -9.92 -18.18
N LEU A 61 8.36 -9.17 -17.96
CA LEU A 61 7.06 -9.35 -18.60
C LEU A 61 6.96 -8.88 -20.07
N TRP A 62 8.06 -8.36 -20.60
CA TRP A 62 8.18 -7.93 -21.99
C TRP A 62 9.37 -8.63 -22.66
N PRO A 63 9.38 -8.76 -24.00
CA PRO A 63 10.40 -9.54 -24.72
C PRO A 63 11.72 -8.76 -24.87
N THR A 64 12.29 -8.28 -23.77
CA THR A 64 13.56 -7.54 -23.75
C THR A 64 14.69 -8.36 -24.39
N PRO A 65 15.62 -7.75 -25.16
CA PRO A 65 16.80 -8.44 -25.66
C PRO A 65 17.90 -8.58 -24.58
N LEU A 66 17.72 -7.98 -23.40
CA LEU A 66 18.77 -7.85 -22.39
C LEU A 66 18.93 -9.07 -21.49
N THR A 67 17.96 -10.00 -21.47
CA THR A 67 18.00 -11.22 -20.67
C THR A 67 17.18 -12.35 -21.30
N GLU A 68 17.57 -13.58 -21.03
CA GLU A 68 16.79 -14.78 -21.35
C GLU A 68 15.74 -15.10 -20.26
N HIS A 69 15.81 -14.47 -19.10
CA HIS A 69 14.80 -14.60 -18.04
C HIS A 69 13.64 -13.62 -18.29
N CYS A 70 12.97 -13.79 -19.42
CA CYS A 70 11.84 -12.95 -19.85
C CYS A 70 10.76 -13.77 -20.57
N ILE A 71 9.62 -13.10 -20.81
CA ILE A 71 8.43 -13.69 -21.43
C ILE A 71 8.66 -14.34 -22.81
N ARG A 72 9.73 -13.96 -23.54
CA ARG A 72 10.08 -14.60 -24.81
C ARG A 72 10.36 -16.10 -24.67
N ASN A 73 10.79 -16.52 -23.48
CA ASN A 73 11.09 -17.92 -23.17
C ASN A 73 9.97 -18.62 -22.38
N SER A 74 8.79 -18.01 -22.28
CA SER A 74 7.59 -18.65 -21.74
C SER A 74 6.67 -19.18 -22.86
N PRO A 75 5.77 -20.14 -22.57
CA PRO A 75 4.78 -20.63 -23.54
C PRO A 75 3.71 -19.60 -23.90
N TYR A 76 3.55 -18.54 -23.11
CA TYR A 76 2.53 -17.52 -23.32
C TYR A 76 2.62 -16.93 -24.74
N LYS A 77 1.53 -17.10 -25.52
CA LYS A 77 1.44 -16.74 -26.94
C LYS A 77 2.63 -17.27 -27.77
N ASN A 78 3.10 -18.47 -27.45
CA ASN A 78 4.26 -19.12 -28.09
C ASN A 78 5.55 -18.28 -28.02
N GLY A 79 5.82 -17.65 -26.87
CA GLY A 79 7.00 -16.79 -26.66
C GLY A 79 6.95 -15.46 -27.40
N LYS A 80 5.78 -15.06 -27.93
CA LYS A 80 5.56 -13.80 -28.66
C LYS A 80 4.70 -12.81 -27.88
N GLY A 81 4.35 -13.12 -26.64
CA GLY A 81 3.58 -12.24 -25.77
C GLY A 81 4.40 -11.04 -25.27
N ASP A 82 3.68 -9.98 -24.92
CA ASP A 82 4.24 -8.77 -24.31
C ASP A 82 3.17 -8.18 -23.39
N ILE A 83 3.24 -8.53 -22.10
CA ILE A 83 2.21 -8.15 -21.12
C ILE A 83 2.27 -6.63 -20.88
N VAL A 84 3.46 -6.02 -20.94
CA VAL A 84 3.63 -4.57 -20.78
C VAL A 84 2.91 -3.82 -21.92
N ARG A 85 3.07 -4.27 -23.17
CA ARG A 85 2.32 -3.71 -24.31
C ARG A 85 0.83 -3.88 -24.15
N GLU A 86 0.38 -5.08 -23.80
CA GLU A 86 -1.05 -5.38 -23.67
C GLU A 86 -1.72 -4.50 -22.62
N PHE A 87 -1.06 -4.25 -21.49
CA PHE A 87 -1.53 -3.29 -20.48
C PHE A 87 -1.48 -1.85 -20.96
N ALA A 88 -0.38 -1.41 -21.60
CA ALA A 88 -0.27 -0.04 -22.12
C ALA A 88 -1.41 0.28 -23.10
N ASP A 89 -1.68 -0.64 -24.04
CA ASP A 89 -2.72 -0.47 -25.04
C ASP A 89 -4.13 -0.54 -24.41
N ALA A 90 -4.37 -1.43 -23.45
CA ALA A 90 -5.64 -1.51 -22.72
C ALA A 90 -5.89 -0.25 -21.87
N CYS A 91 -4.86 0.29 -21.22
CA CYS A 91 -4.93 1.54 -20.47
C CYS A 91 -5.27 2.73 -21.39
N ALA A 92 -4.63 2.81 -22.56
CA ALA A 92 -4.92 3.84 -23.56
C ALA A 92 -6.37 3.75 -24.08
N ARG A 93 -6.86 2.56 -24.43
CA ARG A 93 -8.28 2.33 -24.78
C ARG A 93 -9.22 2.67 -23.62
N GLY A 94 -8.78 2.37 -22.40
CA GLY A 94 -9.52 2.59 -21.17
C GLY A 94 -9.55 4.04 -20.69
N GLY A 95 -8.65 4.91 -21.13
CA GLY A 95 -8.47 6.22 -20.49
C GLY A 95 -7.98 6.09 -19.03
N ILE A 96 -7.16 5.06 -18.77
CA ILE A 96 -6.44 4.87 -17.51
C ILE A 96 -4.98 5.26 -17.77
N ALA A 97 -4.37 6.04 -16.86
CA ALA A 97 -2.96 6.38 -16.99
C ALA A 97 -2.08 5.13 -16.75
N PHE A 98 -1.04 4.92 -17.55
CA PHE A 98 -0.17 3.75 -17.44
C PHE A 98 1.20 4.09 -16.85
N GLY A 99 1.67 3.29 -15.91
CA GLY A 99 2.98 3.39 -15.28
C GLY A 99 3.61 2.00 -15.13
N VAL A 100 4.89 1.97 -14.80
CA VAL A 100 5.64 0.72 -14.65
C VAL A 100 6.39 0.68 -13.34
N TYR A 101 6.43 -0.49 -12.75
CA TYR A 101 7.35 -0.86 -11.68
C TYR A 101 8.49 -1.67 -12.29
N LEU A 102 9.72 -1.29 -11.95
CA LEU A 102 10.91 -2.02 -12.32
C LEU A 102 11.74 -2.26 -11.08
N SER A 103 11.74 -3.49 -10.59
CA SER A 103 12.45 -3.82 -9.36
C SER A 103 13.94 -3.49 -9.45
N PRO A 104 14.48 -2.65 -8.55
CA PRO A 104 15.92 -2.41 -8.46
C PRO A 104 16.65 -3.67 -8.00
N TRP A 105 16.10 -4.38 -7.01
CA TRP A 105 16.58 -5.69 -6.59
C TRP A 105 16.21 -6.76 -7.60
N ASP A 106 17.21 -7.50 -8.09
CA ASP A 106 17.03 -8.56 -9.08
C ASP A 106 17.74 -9.82 -8.61
N ARG A 107 16.97 -10.81 -8.18
CA ARG A 107 17.43 -12.10 -7.66
C ARG A 107 17.86 -13.06 -8.76
N ASN A 108 17.62 -12.75 -10.04
CA ASN A 108 18.06 -13.57 -11.16
C ASN A 108 19.44 -13.15 -11.70
N HIS A 109 19.67 -11.85 -11.87
CA HIS A 109 20.82 -11.37 -12.66
C HIS A 109 22.18 -11.67 -11.99
N PRO A 110 23.14 -12.33 -12.69
CA PRO A 110 24.43 -12.74 -12.12
C PRO A 110 25.29 -11.58 -11.62
N GLU A 111 25.16 -10.40 -12.22
CA GLU A 111 25.92 -9.20 -11.85
C GLU A 111 25.21 -8.29 -10.83
N TYR A 112 24.07 -8.68 -10.27
CA TYR A 112 23.42 -7.87 -9.22
C TYR A 112 24.39 -7.55 -8.07
N GLY A 113 24.46 -6.30 -7.62
CA GLY A 113 25.44 -5.82 -6.64
C GLY A 113 26.82 -5.47 -7.22
N ARG A 114 26.99 -5.54 -8.55
CA ARG A 114 28.21 -5.14 -9.26
C ARG A 114 27.90 -4.06 -10.32
N PRO A 115 28.89 -3.24 -10.73
CA PRO A 115 28.65 -2.12 -11.64
C PRO A 115 27.92 -2.48 -12.94
N ALA A 116 28.20 -3.65 -13.53
CA ALA A 116 27.59 -4.08 -14.79
C ALA A 116 26.06 -4.22 -14.72
N TYR A 117 25.48 -4.50 -13.55
CA TYR A 117 24.01 -4.54 -13.41
C TYR A 117 23.37 -3.16 -13.54
N ILE A 118 24.08 -2.08 -13.19
CA ILE A 118 23.54 -0.72 -13.32
C ILE A 118 23.36 -0.34 -14.79
N ASP A 119 24.28 -0.75 -15.67
CA ASP A 119 24.14 -0.56 -17.11
C ASP A 119 22.94 -1.35 -17.66
N TYR A 120 22.77 -2.60 -17.23
CA TYR A 120 21.60 -3.43 -17.54
C TYR A 120 20.30 -2.77 -17.08
N PHE A 121 20.22 -2.32 -15.82
CA PHE A 121 19.04 -1.68 -15.24
C PHE A 121 18.66 -0.38 -15.99
N ARG A 122 19.64 0.46 -16.32
CA ARG A 122 19.43 1.69 -17.12
C ARG A 122 18.98 1.37 -18.55
N ALA A 123 19.50 0.30 -19.15
CA ALA A 123 19.04 -0.16 -20.47
C ALA A 123 17.59 -0.66 -20.42
N GLN A 124 17.18 -1.39 -19.38
CA GLN A 124 15.79 -1.80 -19.18
C GLN A 124 14.86 -0.59 -19.00
N LEU A 125 15.29 0.41 -18.22
CA LEU A 125 14.53 1.66 -18.08
C LEU A 125 14.38 2.39 -19.40
N THR A 126 15.45 2.47 -20.19
CA THR A 126 15.42 3.11 -21.51
C THR A 126 14.41 2.41 -22.42
N ASP A 127 14.42 1.07 -22.45
CA ASP A 127 13.46 0.27 -23.23
C ASP A 127 12.01 0.57 -22.81
N LEU A 128 11.70 0.43 -21.51
CA LEU A 128 10.36 0.67 -20.96
C LEU A 128 9.88 2.13 -21.18
N CYS A 129 10.76 3.11 -20.95
CA CYS A 129 10.44 4.52 -21.09
C CYS A 129 10.41 5.02 -22.54
N THR A 130 10.82 4.21 -23.53
CA THR A 130 10.80 4.62 -24.93
C THR A 130 9.67 3.95 -25.71
N ASN A 131 9.42 2.66 -25.43
CA ASN A 131 8.61 1.86 -26.34
C ASN A 131 7.13 1.80 -25.96
N TYR A 132 6.74 2.06 -24.72
CA TYR A 132 5.37 1.79 -24.23
C TYR A 132 4.46 3.02 -24.13
N GLY A 133 4.79 4.09 -24.85
CA GLY A 133 4.01 5.33 -24.87
C GLY A 133 4.34 6.24 -23.69
N SER A 134 3.39 7.09 -23.30
CA SER A 134 3.55 7.99 -22.16
C SER A 134 3.35 7.24 -20.85
N LEU A 135 4.34 7.34 -19.97
CA LEU A 135 4.25 6.83 -18.60
C LEU A 135 3.89 7.99 -17.67
N TYR A 136 2.95 7.76 -16.75
CA TYR A 136 2.66 8.75 -15.69
C TYR A 136 3.49 8.52 -14.43
N GLU A 137 4.00 7.30 -14.23
CA GLU A 137 4.75 6.92 -13.04
C GLU A 137 5.75 5.79 -13.33
N VAL A 138 6.94 5.89 -12.71
CA VAL A 138 7.94 4.82 -12.65
C VAL A 138 8.25 4.52 -11.19
N TRP A 139 8.01 3.28 -10.78
CA TRP A 139 8.08 2.84 -9.39
C TRP A 139 9.36 2.02 -9.15
N PHE A 140 10.18 2.45 -8.21
CA PHE A 140 11.41 1.76 -7.81
C PHE A 140 11.25 1.24 -6.39
N ASP A 141 11.48 -0.04 -6.16
CA ASP A 141 11.34 -0.64 -4.83
C ASP A 141 12.58 -0.48 -3.95
N GLY A 142 12.36 -0.09 -2.70
CA GLY A 142 13.34 -0.08 -1.63
C GLY A 142 13.56 -1.45 -0.97
N ALA A 143 12.68 -2.42 -1.16
CA ALA A 143 12.79 -3.75 -0.59
C ALA A 143 13.99 -4.52 -1.16
N ASN A 144 14.78 -5.11 -0.27
CA ASN A 144 15.95 -5.92 -0.62
C ASN A 144 16.23 -6.96 0.46
N GLY A 145 15.99 -8.23 0.15
CA GLY A 145 16.22 -9.36 1.05
C GLY A 145 17.67 -9.89 1.04
N GLY A 146 18.51 -9.39 0.13
CA GLY A 146 19.93 -9.73 0.01
C GLY A 146 20.22 -11.06 -0.69
N ASP A 147 19.49 -12.13 -0.43
CA ASP A 147 19.73 -13.45 -1.02
C ASP A 147 19.00 -13.69 -2.36
N GLY A 148 19.59 -14.49 -3.24
CA GLY A 148 18.97 -14.79 -4.53
C GLY A 148 19.74 -15.80 -5.36
N TYR A 149 19.12 -16.28 -6.44
CA TYR A 149 19.73 -17.20 -7.39
C TYR A 149 20.99 -16.63 -8.05
N TYR A 150 20.96 -15.36 -8.46
CA TYR A 150 22.06 -14.58 -9.02
C TYR A 150 22.87 -15.36 -10.08
N GLY A 151 22.18 -15.87 -11.10
CA GLY A 151 22.78 -16.64 -12.19
C GLY A 151 23.36 -17.99 -11.77
N GLY A 152 22.89 -18.57 -10.66
CA GLY A 152 23.34 -19.85 -10.13
C GLY A 152 24.29 -19.75 -8.94
N ALA A 153 24.71 -18.55 -8.54
CA ALA A 153 25.57 -18.37 -7.38
C ALA A 153 24.89 -18.71 -6.04
N ARG A 154 23.57 -18.50 -5.93
CA ARG A 154 22.74 -18.80 -4.74
C ARG A 154 23.37 -18.26 -3.45
N GLU A 155 23.65 -16.97 -3.43
CA GLU A 155 24.39 -16.29 -2.37
C GLU A 155 23.60 -15.11 -1.80
N THR A 156 24.11 -14.51 -0.73
CA THR A 156 23.62 -13.24 -0.20
C THR A 156 24.54 -12.12 -0.62
N ARG A 157 23.95 -11.02 -1.13
CA ARG A 157 24.66 -9.81 -1.54
C ARG A 157 24.16 -8.62 -0.74
N THR A 158 25.10 -7.76 -0.33
CA THR A 158 24.81 -6.51 0.36
C THR A 158 25.30 -5.36 -0.49
N ILE A 159 24.48 -4.32 -0.62
CA ILE A 159 24.81 -3.10 -1.38
C ILE A 159 24.64 -1.87 -0.51
N ASP A 160 25.44 -0.84 -0.79
CA ASP A 160 25.15 0.53 -0.37
C ASP A 160 24.21 1.14 -1.42
N ALA A 161 22.90 0.98 -1.23
CA ALA A 161 21.91 1.28 -2.28
C ALA A 161 22.00 2.70 -2.85
N PRO A 162 22.09 3.79 -2.05
CA PRO A 162 22.27 5.14 -2.59
C PRO A 162 23.47 5.28 -3.52
N LYS A 163 24.62 4.71 -3.13
CA LYS A 163 25.84 4.76 -3.93
C LYS A 163 25.81 3.84 -5.14
N TYR A 164 25.24 2.64 -4.98
CA TYR A 164 25.21 1.59 -5.99
C TYR A 164 24.34 1.98 -7.18
N TYR A 165 23.12 2.45 -6.92
CA TYR A 165 22.17 2.80 -7.99
C TYR A 165 22.42 4.19 -8.59
N ASP A 166 23.04 5.10 -7.83
CA ASP A 166 23.17 6.51 -8.22
C ASP A 166 21.79 7.07 -8.62
N TRP A 167 20.88 7.09 -7.63
CA TRP A 167 19.46 7.39 -7.85
C TRP A 167 19.20 8.71 -8.54
N LYS A 168 20.03 9.72 -8.26
CA LYS A 168 19.95 11.01 -8.94
C LYS A 168 20.10 10.86 -10.46
N SER A 169 21.03 10.04 -10.92
CA SER A 169 21.23 9.77 -12.35
C SER A 169 20.12 8.90 -12.93
N VAL A 170 19.62 7.92 -12.18
CA VAL A 170 18.48 7.08 -12.59
C VAL A 170 17.20 7.90 -12.77
N VAL A 171 16.86 8.76 -11.80
CA VAL A 171 15.70 9.66 -11.87
C VAL A 171 15.86 10.64 -13.03
N ALA A 172 17.05 11.24 -13.20
CA ALA A 172 17.32 12.13 -14.33
C ALA A 172 17.15 11.43 -15.70
N LEU A 173 17.53 10.15 -15.81
CA LEU A 173 17.28 9.34 -17.01
C LEU A 173 15.78 9.20 -17.28
N VAL A 174 14.99 8.83 -16.28
CA VAL A 174 13.52 8.74 -16.42
C VAL A 174 12.94 10.07 -16.89
N HIS A 175 13.26 11.19 -16.24
CA HIS A 175 12.73 12.50 -16.62
C HIS A 175 13.20 12.97 -18.01
N SER A 176 14.37 12.52 -18.48
CA SER A 176 14.83 12.83 -19.84
C SER A 176 14.01 12.11 -20.92
N LEU A 177 13.51 10.91 -20.63
CA LEU A 177 12.73 10.08 -21.56
C LEU A 177 11.22 10.32 -21.40
N GLN A 178 10.77 10.57 -20.17
CA GLN A 178 9.38 10.71 -19.75
C GLN A 178 9.26 11.93 -18.81
N PRO A 179 9.33 13.17 -19.34
CA PRO A 179 9.37 14.40 -18.53
C PRO A 179 8.11 14.67 -17.71
N MET A 180 7.01 13.94 -17.97
CA MET A 180 5.76 14.04 -17.23
C MET A 180 5.56 12.90 -16.22
N ALA A 181 6.44 11.89 -16.20
CA ALA A 181 6.35 10.78 -15.26
C ALA A 181 6.87 11.21 -13.89
N CYS A 182 6.14 10.86 -12.83
CA CYS A 182 6.68 10.89 -11.48
C CYS A 182 7.53 9.66 -11.21
N THR A 183 8.63 9.80 -10.49
CA THR A 183 9.35 8.66 -9.90
C THR A 183 8.88 8.45 -8.47
N MET A 184 8.65 7.19 -8.10
CA MET A 184 8.30 6.79 -6.73
C MET A 184 9.48 6.03 -6.12
N GLU A 185 9.97 6.60 -5.00
CA GLU A 185 11.11 6.18 -4.16
C GLU A 185 12.40 5.80 -4.95
N PRO A 186 13.59 5.76 -4.32
CA PRO A 186 13.93 6.22 -2.98
C PRO A 186 14.21 7.75 -2.95
N PHE A 187 15.05 8.22 -2.02
CA PHE A 187 15.46 9.63 -1.91
C PHE A 187 16.00 10.16 -3.25
N GLU A 188 15.59 11.38 -3.62
CA GLU A 188 15.71 12.04 -4.96
C GLU A 188 14.52 11.79 -5.92
N SER A 189 13.60 10.86 -5.63
CA SER A 189 12.38 10.67 -6.42
C SER A 189 11.28 11.70 -6.11
N ASP A 190 10.29 11.82 -7.00
CA ASP A 190 9.21 12.82 -6.90
C ASP A 190 8.17 12.49 -5.80
N ILE A 191 8.01 11.20 -5.49
CA ILE A 191 7.02 10.66 -4.55
C ILE A 191 7.74 9.81 -3.49
N ARG A 192 7.28 9.89 -2.24
CA ARG A 192 7.79 9.07 -1.13
C ARG A 192 6.81 7.96 -0.77
N TRP A 193 7.32 6.83 -0.30
CA TRP A 193 6.50 5.85 0.39
C TRP A 193 5.97 6.38 1.73
N VAL A 194 4.69 6.10 2.03
CA VAL A 194 4.04 6.46 3.31
C VAL A 194 4.55 5.65 4.51
N GLY A 195 5.45 4.68 4.30
CA GLY A 195 6.06 3.93 5.38
C GLY A 195 5.25 2.75 5.90
N ASN A 196 4.17 2.33 5.25
CA ASN A 196 3.53 1.05 5.58
C ASN A 196 2.73 0.53 4.40
N GLU A 197 2.45 -0.76 4.42
CA GLU A 197 1.61 -1.46 3.42
C GLU A 197 0.19 -1.72 3.91
N GLY A 198 -0.15 -1.20 5.09
CA GLY A 198 -1.51 -1.24 5.65
C GLY A 198 -2.47 -0.26 4.99
N GLY A 199 -1.95 0.60 4.10
CA GLY A 199 -2.73 1.60 3.37
C GLY A 199 -3.18 2.78 4.24
N VAL A 200 -2.39 3.14 5.25
CA VAL A 200 -2.72 4.21 6.20
C VAL A 200 -1.68 5.32 6.12
N ALA A 201 -2.10 6.54 5.78
CA ALA A 201 -1.29 7.74 5.91
C ALA A 201 -1.40 8.34 7.31
N GLY A 202 -0.41 9.11 7.75
CA GLY A 202 -0.51 9.89 8.99
C GLY A 202 -1.71 10.84 8.98
N ASP A 203 -2.24 11.18 10.16
CA ASP A 203 -3.19 12.27 10.35
C ASP A 203 -2.59 13.31 11.30
N PRO A 204 -1.89 14.35 10.80
CA PRO A 204 -1.78 14.77 9.39
C PRO A 204 -0.75 13.98 8.55
N CYS A 205 -0.84 14.14 7.23
CA CYS A 205 0.21 13.73 6.29
C CYS A 205 0.67 14.94 5.46
N TRP A 206 1.80 15.54 5.82
CA TRP A 206 2.39 16.68 5.12
C TRP A 206 3.03 16.25 3.80
N PRO A 207 2.90 17.04 2.72
CA PRO A 207 3.59 16.75 1.46
C PRO A 207 5.06 17.22 1.47
N THR A 208 5.55 17.72 2.60
CA THR A 208 6.91 18.28 2.74
C THR A 208 7.80 17.35 3.57
N MET A 209 9.09 17.27 3.23
CA MET A 209 10.10 16.43 3.89
C MET A 209 11.44 17.17 4.05
N PRO A 210 12.23 16.88 5.10
CA PRO A 210 13.58 17.42 5.21
C PRO A 210 14.47 16.82 4.12
N LYS A 211 15.52 17.55 3.74
CA LYS A 211 16.57 17.05 2.85
C LYS A 211 17.51 16.09 3.60
N ALA A 212 16.95 14.97 4.01
CA ALA A 212 17.62 13.93 4.77
C ALA A 212 17.12 12.55 4.32
N PRO A 213 17.87 11.48 4.59
CA PRO A 213 17.39 10.13 4.34
C PRO A 213 16.02 9.88 4.97
N TRP A 214 15.22 9.08 4.29
CA TRP A 214 13.90 8.69 4.75
C TRP A 214 13.99 8.02 6.12
N ASN A 215 13.01 8.31 6.99
CA ASN A 215 12.79 7.58 8.22
C ASN A 215 11.29 7.36 8.41
N HIS A 216 10.96 6.36 9.23
CA HIS A 216 9.60 5.88 9.36
C HIS A 216 8.60 6.94 9.87
N PRO A 217 8.87 7.68 10.96
CA PRO A 217 7.96 8.74 11.42
C PRO A 217 7.68 9.79 10.35
N ASN A 218 8.72 10.27 9.66
CA ASN A 218 8.57 11.31 8.65
C ASN A 218 7.94 10.76 7.35
N GLY A 219 8.20 9.51 6.98
CA GLY A 219 7.54 8.86 5.85
C GLY A 219 6.02 8.87 6.02
N HIS A 220 5.56 8.45 7.20
CA HIS A 220 4.15 8.32 7.55
C HIS A 220 3.38 9.64 7.59
N SER A 221 3.95 10.65 8.26
CA SER A 221 3.24 11.89 8.54
C SER A 221 3.77 13.11 7.78
N GLY A 222 4.91 12.99 7.10
CA GLY A 222 5.64 14.14 6.57
C GLY A 222 6.11 15.10 7.66
N VAL A 223 6.75 16.20 7.26
CA VAL A 223 7.23 17.24 8.18
C VAL A 223 6.74 18.60 7.70
N ARG A 224 5.94 19.29 8.52
CA ARG A 224 5.42 20.63 8.19
C ARG A 224 6.57 21.61 7.93
N GLY A 225 6.53 22.30 6.79
CA GLY A 225 7.45 23.40 6.50
C GLY A 225 8.88 22.96 6.18
N ALA A 226 9.10 21.68 5.87
CA ALA A 226 10.39 21.18 5.47
C ALA A 226 10.72 21.51 4.00
N GLU A 227 12.01 21.45 3.66
CA GLU A 227 12.58 22.00 2.41
C GLU A 227 12.02 21.38 1.13
N LEU A 228 11.83 20.05 1.10
CA LEU A 228 11.46 19.33 -0.11
C LEU A 228 9.94 19.20 -0.22
N TRP A 229 9.39 19.45 -1.40
CA TRP A 229 8.06 18.95 -1.77
C TRP A 229 8.21 17.49 -2.21
N TRP A 230 7.80 16.56 -1.35
CA TRP A 230 7.98 15.13 -1.57
C TRP A 230 6.76 14.36 -1.03
N PRO A 231 5.60 14.45 -1.71
CA PRO A 231 4.31 13.93 -1.21
C PRO A 231 4.31 12.42 -1.04
N ALA A 232 3.50 11.93 -0.08
CA ALA A 232 3.37 10.50 0.17
C ALA A 232 2.42 9.81 -0.81
N GLU A 233 2.84 8.63 -1.24
CA GLU A 233 2.00 7.60 -1.80
C GLU A 233 1.63 6.54 -0.76
N THR A 234 0.35 6.22 -0.67
CA THR A 234 -0.17 5.20 0.25
C THR A 234 -0.49 3.92 -0.50
N ASN A 235 0.33 2.89 -0.34
CA ASN A 235 0.18 1.61 -1.01
C ASN A 235 -0.43 0.55 -0.10
N THR A 236 -1.26 -0.32 -0.67
CA THR A 236 -1.76 -1.55 -0.02
C THR A 236 -2.36 -2.49 -1.06
N SER A 237 -2.51 -3.76 -0.71
CA SER A 237 -3.20 -4.73 -1.55
C SER A 237 -4.69 -4.85 -1.23
N ILE A 238 -5.51 -5.21 -2.21
CA ILE A 238 -6.90 -5.61 -1.98
C ILE A 238 -6.99 -6.93 -1.19
N ARG A 239 -5.91 -7.72 -1.18
CA ARG A 239 -5.75 -8.96 -0.43
C ARG A 239 -4.69 -8.82 0.68
N PRO A 240 -4.46 -9.85 1.51
CA PRO A 240 -3.32 -9.87 2.41
C PRO A 240 -1.98 -9.77 1.67
N GLY A 241 -1.75 -10.64 0.68
CA GLY A 241 -0.56 -10.64 -0.18
C GLY A 241 -0.63 -9.67 -1.36
N TRP A 242 0.52 -9.43 -1.99
CA TRP A 242 0.65 -8.65 -3.22
C TRP A 242 0.39 -9.50 -4.46
N PHE A 243 0.77 -10.78 -4.47
CA PHE A 243 0.46 -11.70 -5.56
C PHE A 243 -0.84 -12.45 -5.29
N TYR A 244 -1.37 -13.11 -6.33
CA TYR A 244 -2.56 -13.93 -6.15
C TYR A 244 -2.21 -15.23 -5.41
N HIS A 245 -2.93 -15.44 -4.32
CA HIS A 245 -2.99 -16.69 -3.58
C HIS A 245 -4.44 -17.17 -3.49
N ALA A 246 -4.72 -18.40 -3.92
CA ALA A 246 -6.08 -18.96 -3.83
C ALA A 246 -6.55 -19.09 -2.36
N SER A 247 -5.61 -19.24 -1.42
CA SER A 247 -5.87 -19.26 0.03
C SER A 247 -6.40 -17.92 0.56
N GLU A 248 -6.29 -16.85 -0.22
CA GLU A 248 -6.72 -15.49 0.13
C GLU A 248 -8.07 -15.09 -0.50
N ASP A 249 -8.73 -15.96 -1.28
CA ASP A 249 -10.00 -15.64 -1.95
C ASP A 249 -11.11 -15.23 -0.98
N SER A 250 -11.07 -15.74 0.25
CA SER A 250 -12.01 -15.38 1.32
C SER A 250 -11.54 -14.20 2.18
N GLN A 251 -10.36 -13.65 1.90
CA GLN A 251 -9.68 -12.60 2.65
C GLN A 251 -9.56 -11.29 1.88
N VAL A 252 -10.20 -11.20 0.70
CA VAL A 252 -10.36 -9.96 -0.05
C VAL A 252 -10.96 -8.89 0.86
N LYS A 253 -10.35 -7.70 0.89
CA LYS A 253 -10.85 -6.56 1.64
C LYS A 253 -12.25 -6.21 1.14
N ASP A 254 -13.21 -6.19 2.05
CA ASP A 254 -14.59 -5.85 1.73
C ASP A 254 -14.74 -4.36 1.36
N PRO A 255 -15.86 -3.96 0.73
CA PRO A 255 -16.08 -2.59 0.30
C PRO A 255 -16.06 -1.55 1.43
N GLN A 256 -16.45 -1.93 2.65
CA GLN A 256 -16.39 -1.05 3.82
C GLN A 256 -14.93 -0.80 4.23
N ARG A 257 -14.07 -1.83 4.20
CA ARG A 257 -12.63 -1.68 4.44
C ARG A 257 -11.97 -0.81 3.38
N LEU A 258 -12.32 -0.98 2.10
CA LEU A 258 -11.84 -0.11 1.01
C LEU A 258 -12.27 1.36 1.21
N THR A 259 -13.50 1.60 1.68
CA THR A 259 -13.98 2.94 2.05
C THR A 259 -13.15 3.54 3.18
N LYS A 260 -12.82 2.73 4.19
CA LYS A 260 -11.95 3.16 5.29
C LYS A 260 -10.52 3.47 4.80
N LEU A 261 -9.97 2.67 3.89
CA LEU A 261 -8.66 2.95 3.29
C LEU A 261 -8.66 4.28 2.52
N PHE A 262 -9.73 4.60 1.78
CA PHE A 262 -9.89 5.92 1.15
C PHE A 262 -9.86 7.06 2.19
N ASP A 263 -10.56 6.88 3.32
CA ASP A 263 -10.58 7.87 4.42
C ASP A 263 -9.22 7.97 5.15
N GLU A 264 -8.42 6.90 5.11
CA GLU A 264 -7.10 6.81 5.74
C GLU A 264 -5.94 7.20 4.81
N SER A 265 -6.23 7.56 3.55
CA SER A 265 -5.25 7.94 2.53
C SER A 265 -5.67 9.22 1.78
N VAL A 266 -6.51 9.09 0.75
CA VAL A 266 -6.99 10.17 -0.12
C VAL A 266 -7.67 11.30 0.64
N ALA A 267 -8.40 10.97 1.70
CA ALA A 267 -9.03 11.97 2.56
C ALA A 267 -8.03 12.72 3.47
N ARG A 268 -6.80 12.23 3.62
CA ARG A 268 -5.71 12.85 4.40
C ARG A 268 -4.71 13.60 3.51
N GLY A 269 -4.96 13.67 2.20
CA GLY A 269 -4.17 14.45 1.25
C GLY A 269 -3.08 13.67 0.52
N THR A 270 -3.04 12.34 0.66
CA THR A 270 -2.18 11.45 -0.13
C THR A 270 -2.94 10.87 -1.34
N ASN A 271 -2.26 10.12 -2.20
CA ASN A 271 -2.93 9.22 -3.12
C ASN A 271 -3.21 7.86 -2.43
N LEU A 272 -3.86 6.94 -3.15
CA LEU A 272 -3.95 5.52 -2.78
C LEU A 272 -3.62 4.71 -4.03
N ILE A 273 -2.58 3.90 -3.97
CA ILE A 273 -2.29 2.86 -4.94
C ILE A 273 -2.78 1.52 -4.36
N LEU A 274 -3.85 0.99 -4.94
CA LEU A 274 -4.49 -0.25 -4.49
C LEU A 274 -4.07 -1.40 -5.41
N ASN A 275 -3.35 -2.38 -4.88
CA ASN A 275 -2.94 -3.54 -5.65
C ASN A 275 -4.11 -4.48 -5.95
N LEU A 276 -4.20 -4.89 -7.22
CA LEU A 276 -5.07 -5.95 -7.70
C LEU A 276 -4.21 -7.17 -8.07
N THR A 277 -4.76 -8.35 -7.88
CA THR A 277 -4.01 -9.61 -7.99
C THR A 277 -4.56 -10.47 -9.13
N PRO A 278 -4.07 -10.32 -10.38
CA PRO A 278 -4.44 -11.25 -11.44
C PRO A 278 -4.07 -12.68 -11.03
N ASP A 279 -5.00 -13.61 -11.19
CA ASP A 279 -4.79 -15.01 -10.89
C ASP A 279 -4.04 -15.74 -12.01
N ARG A 280 -3.93 -17.07 -11.92
CA ARG A 280 -3.23 -17.89 -12.93
C ARG A 280 -3.91 -17.92 -14.30
N ARG A 281 -5.14 -17.42 -14.43
CA ARG A 281 -5.77 -17.18 -15.74
C ARG A 281 -5.21 -15.92 -16.37
N GLY A 282 -4.67 -14.99 -15.58
CA GLY A 282 -4.30 -13.65 -16.01
C GLY A 282 -5.46 -12.66 -15.94
N ARG A 283 -6.41 -12.87 -15.01
CA ARG A 283 -7.58 -12.01 -14.78
C ARG A 283 -7.69 -11.63 -13.32
N VAL A 284 -8.26 -10.46 -13.02
CA VAL A 284 -8.65 -10.12 -11.64
C VAL A 284 -9.81 -11.02 -11.22
N PRO A 285 -9.73 -11.77 -10.10
CA PRO A 285 -10.78 -12.66 -9.64
C PRO A 285 -12.12 -11.97 -9.47
N GLU A 286 -13.20 -12.71 -9.70
CA GLU A 286 -14.57 -12.19 -9.71
C GLU A 286 -14.97 -11.58 -8.35
N VAL A 287 -14.46 -12.15 -7.25
CA VAL A 287 -14.69 -11.64 -5.88
C VAL A 287 -14.02 -10.28 -5.65
N ASP A 288 -12.82 -10.06 -6.18
CA ASP A 288 -12.10 -8.79 -6.16
C ASP A 288 -12.87 -7.75 -6.98
N VAL A 289 -13.31 -8.11 -8.20
CA VAL A 289 -14.12 -7.24 -9.06
C VAL A 289 -15.43 -6.83 -8.39
N ALA A 290 -16.11 -7.77 -7.70
CA ALA A 290 -17.33 -7.47 -6.96
C ALA A 290 -17.06 -6.46 -5.83
N SER A 291 -15.96 -6.62 -5.08
CA SER A 291 -15.56 -5.69 -4.00
C SER A 291 -15.26 -4.30 -4.54
N LEU A 292 -14.46 -4.23 -5.61
CA LEU A 292 -14.15 -2.98 -6.30
C LEU A 292 -15.41 -2.28 -6.83
N THR A 293 -16.33 -3.03 -7.43
CA THR A 293 -17.57 -2.48 -7.98
C THR A 293 -18.42 -1.87 -6.88
N ALA A 294 -18.68 -2.61 -5.79
CA ALA A 294 -19.49 -2.13 -4.68
C ALA A 294 -18.86 -0.91 -3.98
N PHE A 295 -17.53 -0.89 -3.82
CA PHE A 295 -16.79 0.24 -3.30
C PHE A 295 -16.87 1.46 -4.24
N GLY A 296 -16.55 1.28 -5.52
CA GLY A 296 -16.51 2.38 -6.48
C GLY A 296 -17.89 2.98 -6.75
N ASP A 297 -18.96 2.18 -6.76
CA ASP A 297 -20.34 2.67 -6.86
C ASP A 297 -20.71 3.56 -5.68
N ALA A 298 -20.37 3.14 -4.46
CA ALA A 298 -20.59 3.92 -3.25
C ALA A 298 -19.79 5.22 -3.25
N LEU A 299 -18.55 5.19 -3.72
CA LEU A 299 -17.69 6.36 -3.82
C LEU A 299 -18.24 7.37 -4.83
N ARG A 300 -18.56 6.90 -6.06
CA ARG A 300 -19.18 7.74 -7.10
C ARG A 300 -20.49 8.35 -6.60
N ALA A 301 -21.36 7.56 -5.97
CA ALA A 301 -22.63 8.05 -5.45
C ALA A 301 -22.44 9.07 -4.30
N SER A 302 -21.47 8.84 -3.42
CA SER A 302 -21.16 9.76 -2.30
C SER A 302 -20.73 11.14 -2.81
N PHE A 303 -19.91 11.19 -3.85
CA PHE A 303 -19.34 12.43 -4.39
C PHE A 303 -20.06 12.99 -5.64
N ALA A 304 -21.19 12.38 -6.05
CA ALA A 304 -21.90 12.73 -7.27
C ALA A 304 -22.49 14.16 -7.25
N ARG A 305 -22.82 14.67 -6.06
CA ARG A 305 -23.46 15.98 -5.91
C ARG A 305 -22.83 16.75 -4.76
N ASP A 306 -22.20 17.87 -5.10
CA ASP A 306 -21.80 18.86 -4.11
C ASP A 306 -23.04 19.61 -3.58
N LEU A 307 -23.29 19.43 -2.29
CA LEU A 307 -24.38 20.02 -1.53
C LEU A 307 -24.06 21.43 -1.04
N ALA A 308 -22.81 21.90 -1.15
CA ALA A 308 -22.44 23.29 -0.92
C ALA A 308 -22.88 24.20 -2.09
N LYS A 309 -23.16 23.62 -3.27
CA LYS A 309 -23.53 24.39 -4.46
C LYS A 309 -24.78 25.23 -4.21
N GLY A 310 -24.63 26.54 -4.38
CA GLY A 310 -25.69 27.52 -4.15
C GLY A 310 -25.86 27.94 -2.69
N ALA A 311 -24.89 27.65 -1.83
CA ALA A 311 -24.66 28.38 -0.59
C ALA A 311 -24.15 29.81 -0.87
N VAL A 312 -24.26 30.69 0.12
CA VAL A 312 -23.64 32.03 0.09
C VAL A 312 -22.42 32.02 0.99
N ALA A 313 -21.27 32.41 0.45
CA ALA A 313 -20.02 32.46 1.21
C ALA A 313 -19.72 33.89 1.69
N THR A 314 -19.39 34.03 2.98
CA THR A 314 -18.90 35.28 3.59
C THR A 314 -17.62 34.99 4.37
N ALA A 315 -16.77 35.98 4.57
CA ALA A 315 -15.51 35.78 5.30
C ALA A 315 -15.18 36.99 6.18
N SER A 316 -14.35 36.78 7.20
CA SER A 316 -13.83 37.83 8.08
C SER A 316 -12.98 38.85 7.33
N ALA A 317 -12.32 38.42 6.26
CA ALA A 317 -11.53 39.27 5.37
C ALA A 317 -11.50 38.70 3.94
N ASN A 318 -11.20 39.55 2.98
CA ASN A 318 -10.81 39.18 1.62
C ASN A 318 -9.62 40.04 1.18
N ARG A 319 -8.73 39.48 0.37
CA ARG A 319 -7.55 40.19 -0.16
C ARG A 319 -7.91 41.24 -1.22
N GLY A 320 -9.03 41.04 -1.91
CA GLY A 320 -9.49 41.90 -3.00
C GLY A 320 -10.44 41.16 -3.94
N PRO A 321 -10.86 41.79 -5.06
CA PRO A 321 -11.92 41.28 -5.94
C PRO A 321 -11.66 39.90 -6.56
N GLY A 322 -10.39 39.50 -6.71
CA GLY A 322 -10.00 38.18 -7.24
C GLY A 322 -10.00 37.05 -6.21
N PHE A 323 -10.11 37.37 -4.91
CA PHE A 323 -9.88 36.44 -3.79
C PHE A 323 -11.07 36.39 -2.83
N THR A 324 -12.26 36.61 -3.37
CA THR A 324 -13.51 36.67 -2.62
C THR A 324 -13.94 35.28 -2.11
N PRO A 325 -14.74 35.19 -1.04
CA PRO A 325 -15.12 33.91 -0.45
C PRO A 325 -15.95 33.00 -1.38
N ASP A 326 -16.63 33.53 -2.41
CA ASP A 326 -17.37 32.72 -3.39
C ASP A 326 -16.47 31.79 -4.23
N LYS A 327 -15.16 32.05 -4.29
CA LYS A 327 -14.21 31.20 -5.03
C LYS A 327 -14.14 29.78 -4.51
N VAL A 328 -14.48 29.53 -3.24
CA VAL A 328 -14.50 28.18 -2.68
C VAL A 328 -15.67 27.31 -3.19
N LEU A 329 -16.60 27.88 -3.96
CA LEU A 329 -17.84 27.25 -4.45
C LEU A 329 -17.94 27.23 -5.99
N ASP A 330 -16.96 27.76 -6.72
CA ASP A 330 -17.05 27.94 -8.18
C ASP A 330 -16.63 26.69 -8.98
N GLY A 331 -16.05 25.69 -8.31
CA GLY A 331 -15.60 24.44 -8.92
C GLY A 331 -14.32 24.56 -9.73
N ASN A 332 -13.58 25.67 -9.62
CA ASN A 332 -12.33 25.91 -10.32
C ASN A 332 -11.14 25.81 -9.35
N ARG A 333 -10.17 24.95 -9.66
CA ARG A 333 -9.00 24.71 -8.80
C ARG A 333 -7.94 25.83 -8.85
N GLU A 334 -8.05 26.72 -9.84
CA GLU A 334 -7.11 27.83 -10.04
C GLU A 334 -7.55 29.13 -9.34
N THR A 335 -8.83 29.25 -9.00
CA THR A 335 -9.37 30.36 -8.20
C THR A 335 -9.40 29.97 -6.73
N TYR A 336 -9.26 30.96 -5.84
CA TYR A 336 -9.21 30.68 -4.40
C TYR A 336 -9.61 31.90 -3.57
N TRP A 337 -10.17 31.63 -2.40
CA TRP A 337 -10.34 32.64 -1.35
C TRP A 337 -9.01 32.86 -0.62
N SER A 338 -8.70 34.13 -0.33
CA SER A 338 -7.54 34.53 0.45
C SER A 338 -7.78 35.85 1.18
N THR A 339 -6.92 36.16 2.13
CA THR A 339 -6.98 37.34 3.01
C THR A 339 -5.75 38.24 2.83
N PRO A 340 -5.74 39.45 3.42
CA PRO A 340 -4.51 40.22 3.57
C PRO A 340 -3.42 39.37 4.24
N ASP A 341 -2.15 39.58 3.88
CA ASP A 341 -1.04 38.74 4.35
C ASP A 341 -0.87 38.70 5.87
N THR A 342 -1.34 39.74 6.56
CA THR A 342 -1.30 39.85 8.03
C THR A 342 -2.42 39.07 8.74
N ASP A 343 -3.46 38.64 8.04
CA ASP A 343 -4.58 37.89 8.63
C ASP A 343 -4.38 36.38 8.46
N LEU A 344 -3.77 35.78 9.48
CA LEU A 344 -3.37 34.35 9.50
C LEU A 344 -4.39 33.44 10.16
N THR A 345 -5.40 33.99 10.83
CA THR A 345 -6.46 33.23 11.52
C THR A 345 -7.89 33.63 11.08
N PRO A 346 -8.14 33.79 9.77
CA PRO A 346 -9.45 34.22 9.30
C PRO A 346 -10.50 33.12 9.43
N SER A 347 -11.76 33.50 9.20
CA SER A 347 -12.87 32.57 9.07
C SER A 347 -13.69 32.81 7.81
N LEU A 348 -14.26 31.74 7.27
CA LEU A 348 -15.20 31.75 6.16
C LEU A 348 -16.46 30.99 6.58
N ILE A 349 -17.63 31.58 6.33
CA ILE A 349 -18.94 31.04 6.64
C ILE A 349 -19.69 30.73 5.35
N LEU A 350 -20.23 29.53 5.25
CA LEU A 350 -21.21 29.13 4.25
C LEU A 350 -22.61 29.19 4.84
N ASP A 351 -23.45 30.06 4.28
CA ASP A 351 -24.89 30.07 4.48
C ASP A 351 -25.54 29.01 3.58
N LEU A 352 -25.91 27.89 4.18
CA LEU A 352 -26.45 26.73 3.47
C LEU A 352 -27.94 26.89 3.18
N ARG A 353 -28.40 26.26 2.10
CA ARG A 353 -29.84 26.16 1.81
C ARG A 353 -30.53 25.38 2.95
N PRO A 354 -31.75 25.78 3.37
CA PRO A 354 -32.49 25.03 4.38
C PRO A 354 -32.60 23.54 4.02
N GLY A 355 -32.34 22.66 5.01
CA GLY A 355 -32.40 21.21 4.83
C GLY A 355 -31.17 20.58 4.17
N THR A 356 -30.11 21.34 3.87
CA THR A 356 -28.83 20.78 3.39
C THR A 356 -28.27 19.80 4.41
N ARG A 357 -28.23 18.50 4.06
CA ARG A 357 -27.84 17.41 4.97
C ARG A 357 -26.61 16.66 4.44
N PHE A 358 -25.54 16.63 5.23
CA PHE A 358 -24.24 16.09 4.82
C PHE A 358 -23.49 15.45 6.00
N ASP A 359 -22.52 14.59 5.69
CA ASP A 359 -21.58 13.95 6.62
C ASP A 359 -20.16 13.86 6.06
N LEU A 360 -19.93 14.38 4.85
CA LEU A 360 -18.63 14.48 4.22
C LEU A 360 -18.35 15.94 3.91
N ILE A 361 -17.21 16.44 4.38
CA ILE A 361 -16.76 17.82 4.16
C ILE A 361 -15.40 17.75 3.47
N ARG A 362 -15.28 18.32 2.28
CA ARG A 362 -14.02 18.37 1.53
C ARG A 362 -13.48 19.79 1.49
N LEU A 363 -12.20 19.93 1.85
CA LEU A 363 -11.43 21.16 1.78
C LEU A 363 -10.23 20.97 0.86
N ARG A 364 -9.81 22.03 0.14
CA ARG A 364 -8.60 22.02 -0.67
C ARG A 364 -7.87 23.36 -0.63
N GLU A 365 -6.54 23.32 -0.69
CA GLU A 365 -5.70 24.48 -0.88
C GLU A 365 -5.25 24.66 -2.34
N ASN A 366 -4.85 25.87 -2.71
CA ASN A 366 -4.13 26.12 -3.96
C ASN A 366 -2.66 25.73 -3.80
N LEU A 367 -2.32 24.51 -4.24
CA LEU A 367 -0.98 23.95 -4.05
C LEU A 367 0.12 24.60 -4.90
N ALA A 368 -0.21 25.35 -5.96
CA ALA A 368 0.80 26.14 -6.68
C ALA A 368 1.46 27.18 -5.76
N LEU A 369 0.82 27.50 -4.63
CA LEU A 369 1.30 28.41 -3.60
C LEU A 369 1.81 27.70 -2.33
N GLY A 370 2.02 26.39 -2.40
CA GLY A 370 2.39 25.53 -1.28
C GLY A 370 1.23 25.21 -0.33
N VAL A 371 1.49 24.35 0.66
CA VAL A 371 0.53 24.10 1.76
C VAL A 371 0.68 25.19 2.81
N ARG A 372 -0.39 25.93 3.12
CA ARG A 372 -0.36 27.11 3.99
C ARG A 372 -1.04 26.90 5.31
N VAL A 373 -2.14 26.15 5.36
CA VAL A 373 -2.87 25.88 6.60
C VAL A 373 -2.17 24.82 7.44
N THR A 374 -1.75 25.18 8.65
CA THR A 374 -1.21 24.23 9.63
C THR A 374 -2.37 23.55 10.36
N ARG A 375 -3.29 24.32 10.94
CA ARG A 375 -4.42 23.82 11.71
C ARG A 375 -5.69 24.61 11.41
N PHE A 376 -6.80 23.91 11.35
CA PHE A 376 -8.11 24.50 11.10
C PHE A 376 -9.19 23.81 11.93
N ALA A 377 -10.32 24.49 12.10
CA ALA A 377 -11.50 23.94 12.72
C ALA A 377 -12.73 24.19 11.85
N LEU A 378 -13.70 23.30 11.96
CA LEU A 378 -15.01 23.42 11.34
C LEU A 378 -16.06 23.51 12.43
N ASP A 379 -16.95 24.49 12.34
CA ASP A 379 -18.09 24.63 13.24
C ASP A 379 -19.40 24.58 12.45
N ALA A 380 -20.44 24.00 13.04
CA ALA A 380 -21.78 23.95 12.48
C ALA A 380 -22.77 24.71 13.39
N ASP A 381 -23.65 25.51 12.78
CA ASP A 381 -24.77 26.14 13.47
C ASP A 381 -26.02 25.26 13.34
N LEU A 382 -26.31 24.53 14.43
CA LEU A 382 -27.44 23.60 14.52
C LEU A 382 -28.68 24.24 15.20
N GLY A 383 -28.71 25.56 15.36
CA GLY A 383 -29.82 26.32 15.94
C GLY A 383 -29.65 26.70 17.41
N SER A 384 -28.72 26.07 18.13
CA SER A 384 -28.33 26.45 19.50
C SER A 384 -27.02 27.25 19.56
N GLY A 385 -26.54 27.72 18.41
CA GLY A 385 -25.23 28.36 18.26
C GLY A 385 -24.20 27.46 17.57
N TRP A 386 -22.97 27.96 17.47
CA TRP A 386 -21.86 27.26 16.83
C TRP A 386 -21.36 26.09 17.67
N GLN A 387 -21.23 24.92 17.05
CA GLN A 387 -20.62 23.72 17.64
C GLN A 387 -19.43 23.29 16.80
N GLU A 388 -18.26 23.08 17.41
CA GLU A 388 -17.09 22.54 16.71
C GLU A 388 -17.36 21.08 16.34
N ILE A 389 -17.26 20.76 15.05
CA ILE A 389 -17.51 19.42 14.49
C ILE A 389 -16.23 18.75 14.01
N ALA A 390 -15.14 19.50 13.84
CA ALA A 390 -13.82 18.99 13.52
C ALA A 390 -12.71 19.99 13.90
N ASN A 391 -11.57 19.47 14.32
CA ASN A 391 -10.34 20.20 14.56
C ASN A 391 -9.19 19.34 14.04
N LYS A 392 -8.55 19.79 12.96
CA LYS A 392 -7.63 18.98 12.16
C LYS A 392 -6.43 19.80 11.70
N GLU A 393 -5.39 19.08 11.33
CA GLU A 393 -4.18 19.61 10.73
C GLU A 393 -4.12 19.24 9.25
N ALA A 394 -3.37 20.04 8.48
CA ALA A 394 -3.13 19.89 7.04
C ALA A 394 -4.40 19.82 6.17
N ILE A 395 -4.63 20.85 5.36
CA ILE A 395 -5.60 20.76 4.25
C ILE A 395 -4.92 20.18 3.01
N GLY A 396 -3.86 20.84 2.55
CA GLY A 396 -3.03 20.37 1.44
C GLY A 396 -3.81 20.16 0.14
N ALA A 397 -3.45 19.08 -0.58
CA ALA A 397 -4.10 18.72 -1.85
C ALA A 397 -5.60 18.51 -1.66
N GLN A 398 -5.96 17.90 -0.52
CA GLN A 398 -7.32 17.58 -0.16
C GLN A 398 -7.39 17.11 1.29
N ARG A 399 -8.43 17.56 1.98
CA ARG A 399 -8.83 17.02 3.28
C ARG A 399 -10.31 16.69 3.25
N ILE A 400 -10.67 15.42 3.48
CA ILE A 400 -12.07 14.98 3.59
C ILE A 400 -12.33 14.55 5.04
N ILE A 401 -13.34 15.15 5.64
CA ILE A 401 -13.77 14.83 7.01
C ILE A 401 -15.10 14.09 6.91
N ARG A 402 -15.12 12.84 7.37
CA ARG A 402 -16.33 12.06 7.57
C ARG A 402 -16.82 12.22 9.00
N LEU A 403 -18.03 12.75 9.15
CA LEU A 403 -18.72 12.82 10.44
C LEU A 403 -19.33 11.45 10.78
N ALA A 404 -19.48 11.17 12.07
CA ALA A 404 -20.09 9.92 12.53
C ALA A 404 -21.54 9.77 12.03
N GLN A 405 -22.24 10.90 11.88
CA GLN A 405 -23.62 10.94 11.40
C GLN A 405 -23.85 12.20 10.57
N PRO A 406 -24.91 12.23 9.75
CA PRO A 406 -25.21 13.36 8.88
C PRO A 406 -25.96 14.44 9.64
N ILE A 407 -25.43 15.65 9.54
CA ILE A 407 -25.96 16.86 10.17
C ILE A 407 -26.68 17.73 9.13
N ALA A 408 -27.55 18.63 9.60
CA ALA A 408 -28.27 19.57 8.73
C ALA A 408 -28.21 21.02 9.29
N PRO A 409 -27.01 21.62 9.40
CA PRO A 409 -26.87 22.96 9.94
C PRO A 409 -27.38 24.03 8.99
N ARG A 410 -27.76 25.19 9.53
CA ARG A 410 -28.06 26.37 8.71
C ARG A 410 -26.79 27.01 8.18
N ARG A 411 -25.68 26.94 8.93
CA ARG A 411 -24.39 27.52 8.55
C ARG A 411 -23.23 26.58 8.89
N LEU A 412 -22.20 26.61 8.06
CA LEU A 412 -20.91 25.96 8.30
C LEU A 412 -19.83 27.03 8.35
N ARG A 413 -18.91 26.96 9.31
CA ARG A 413 -17.78 27.88 9.43
C ARG A 413 -16.47 27.13 9.36
N LEU A 414 -15.60 27.54 8.44
CA LEU A 414 -14.17 27.23 8.47
C LEU A 414 -13.44 28.30 9.26
N ARG A 415 -12.66 27.89 10.26
CA ARG A 415 -11.71 28.75 10.97
C ARG A 415 -10.31 28.29 10.67
N ILE A 416 -9.47 29.17 10.15
CA ILE A 416 -8.03 28.95 10.15
C ILE A 416 -7.54 29.24 11.56
N VAL A 417 -6.96 28.24 12.20
CA VAL A 417 -6.50 28.36 13.60
C VAL A 417 -5.01 28.65 13.66
N GLU A 418 -4.26 28.08 12.71
CA GLU A 418 -2.82 28.28 12.62
C GLU A 418 -2.37 28.16 11.16
N ALA A 419 -1.60 29.15 10.70
CA ALA A 419 -0.97 29.13 9.40
C ALA A 419 0.26 30.06 9.39
N PRO A 420 1.40 29.67 8.78
CA PRO A 420 2.55 30.56 8.55
C PRO A 420 2.29 31.65 7.49
N ALA A 421 1.22 31.52 6.71
CA ALA A 421 0.81 32.48 5.69
C ALA A 421 -0.72 32.50 5.59
N CYS A 422 -1.28 33.61 5.09
CA CYS A 422 -2.69 33.72 4.76
C CYS A 422 -3.16 32.53 3.88
N PRO A 423 -4.38 32.02 4.11
CA PRO A 423 -4.85 30.82 3.42
C PRO A 423 -5.06 31.07 1.92
N ALA A 424 -5.00 30.00 1.14
CA ALA A 424 -5.41 29.97 -0.25
C ALA A 424 -6.35 28.78 -0.46
N ILE A 425 -7.64 28.95 -0.17
CA ILE A 425 -8.63 27.88 -0.20
C ILE A 425 -9.34 27.87 -1.54
N THR A 426 -9.25 26.75 -2.26
CA THR A 426 -9.87 26.57 -3.59
C THR A 426 -11.26 25.96 -3.48
N GLU A 427 -11.54 25.21 -2.41
CA GLU A 427 -12.76 24.41 -2.35
C GLU A 427 -13.25 24.22 -0.90
N ILE A 428 -14.56 24.40 -0.70
CA ILE A 428 -15.32 23.86 0.43
C ILE A 428 -16.57 23.19 -0.13
N SER A 429 -16.55 21.87 -0.19
CA SER A 429 -17.65 21.06 -0.73
C SER A 429 -18.26 20.15 0.32
N LEU A 430 -19.55 19.87 0.17
CA LEU A 430 -20.34 19.07 1.10
C LEU A 430 -20.96 17.88 0.40
N PHE A 431 -20.89 16.71 1.01
CA PHE A 431 -21.37 15.47 0.40
C PHE A 431 -22.14 14.61 1.39
N ARG A 432 -22.98 13.73 0.85
CA ARG A 432 -23.72 12.73 1.60
C ARG A 432 -23.10 11.37 1.31
N SER A 433 -22.56 10.71 2.33
CA SER A 433 -22.02 9.38 2.18
C SER A 433 -23.11 8.37 1.81
N VAL A 434 -22.74 7.44 0.93
CA VAL A 434 -23.50 6.26 0.56
C VAL A 434 -22.70 5.06 1.04
N SER A 435 -23.30 4.21 1.87
CA SER A 435 -22.65 2.98 2.31
C SER A 435 -22.56 2.00 1.14
N PRO A 436 -21.40 1.34 0.94
CA PRO A 436 -21.29 0.34 -0.10
C PRO A 436 -22.16 -0.87 0.20
N LYS A 437 -22.64 -1.52 -0.86
CA LYS A 437 -23.39 -2.76 -0.75
C LYS A 437 -22.50 -3.81 -0.07
N PRO A 438 -22.92 -4.41 1.06
CA PRO A 438 -22.15 -5.48 1.68
C PRO A 438 -21.98 -6.64 0.72
N LEU A 439 -20.79 -7.24 0.72
CA LEU A 439 -20.54 -8.50 0.04
C LEU A 439 -20.53 -9.62 1.05
N SER A 440 -21.30 -10.66 0.77
CA SER A 440 -21.12 -11.94 1.44
C SER A 440 -19.93 -12.61 0.78
N LEU A 441 -18.74 -12.33 1.30
CA LEU A 441 -17.57 -13.13 0.95
C LEU A 441 -17.86 -14.54 1.47
N ALA A 442 -17.86 -15.52 0.57
CA ALA A 442 -17.88 -16.91 0.99
C ALA A 442 -16.64 -17.09 1.87
N ARG A 443 -16.85 -17.22 3.18
CA ARG A 443 -15.81 -17.70 4.05
C ARG A 443 -15.52 -19.10 3.52
N SER A 444 -14.44 -19.27 2.73
CA SER A 444 -13.79 -20.56 2.68
C SER A 444 -13.65 -20.94 4.14
N GLY A 445 -14.23 -22.08 4.52
CA GLY A 445 -14.22 -22.47 5.93
C GLY A 445 -12.76 -22.41 6.34
N GLY A 446 -12.39 -21.41 7.15
CA GLY A 446 -10.99 -21.15 7.44
C GLY A 446 -10.34 -22.44 7.87
N ALA A 447 -9.06 -22.63 7.52
CA ALA A 447 -8.30 -23.74 8.06
C ALA A 447 -8.58 -23.80 9.57
N ALA A 448 -8.97 -24.97 10.07
CA ALA A 448 -9.47 -25.06 11.44
C ALA A 448 -8.30 -24.67 12.36
N VAL A 449 -8.38 -23.52 13.02
CA VAL A 449 -7.30 -23.10 13.92
C VAL A 449 -7.39 -23.96 15.17
N LEU A 450 -6.29 -24.62 15.53
CA LEU A 450 -6.24 -25.41 16.75
C LEU A 450 -6.54 -24.52 17.96
N ASP A 451 -7.37 -24.99 18.88
CA ASP A 451 -7.74 -24.25 20.08
C ASP A 451 -6.49 -23.88 20.91
N ARG A 452 -6.26 -22.57 21.01
CA ARG A 452 -5.08 -21.98 21.66
C ARG A 452 -4.97 -22.35 23.14
N SER A 453 -6.10 -22.62 23.80
CA SER A 453 -6.10 -23.05 25.21
C SER A 453 -5.45 -24.42 25.42
N ARG A 454 -5.27 -25.20 24.36
CA ARG A 454 -4.60 -26.51 24.38
C ARG A 454 -3.09 -26.41 24.19
N LEU A 455 -2.61 -25.30 23.61
CA LEU A 455 -1.20 -25.09 23.30
C LEU A 455 -0.41 -24.82 24.57
N LYS A 456 0.74 -25.49 24.71
CA LYS A 456 1.67 -25.26 25.83
C LYS A 456 3.08 -25.03 25.32
N VAL A 457 3.74 -24.00 25.84
CA VAL A 457 5.18 -23.82 25.66
C VAL A 457 5.90 -24.91 26.45
N VAL A 458 6.71 -25.72 25.77
CA VAL A 458 7.60 -26.71 26.39
C VAL A 458 8.95 -26.07 26.69
N SER A 459 9.49 -25.32 25.74
CA SER A 459 10.70 -24.52 25.90
C SER A 459 10.74 -23.37 24.91
N ALA A 460 11.43 -22.29 25.26
CA ALA A 460 11.63 -21.14 24.40
C ALA A 460 13.00 -20.50 24.67
N SER A 461 13.57 -19.84 23.67
CA SER A 461 14.85 -19.12 23.80
C SER A 461 14.76 -17.83 24.62
N ALA A 462 13.55 -17.38 24.96
CA ALA A 462 13.26 -16.23 25.80
C ALA A 462 11.99 -16.50 26.63
N PRO A 463 11.89 -15.95 27.86
CA PRO A 463 10.72 -16.15 28.71
C PRO A 463 9.45 -15.52 28.13
N GLY A 464 8.29 -15.97 28.60
CA GLY A 464 6.99 -15.36 28.29
C GLY A 464 6.44 -15.70 26.90
N ALA A 465 6.89 -16.78 26.26
CA ALA A 465 6.40 -17.20 24.95
C ALA A 465 4.92 -17.66 24.96
N GLU A 466 4.35 -17.90 26.13
CA GLU A 466 2.93 -18.25 26.32
C GLU A 466 1.99 -17.15 25.81
N ILE A 467 2.48 -15.91 25.77
CA ILE A 467 1.77 -14.74 25.25
C ILE A 467 1.36 -14.90 23.77
N LEU A 468 2.08 -15.73 23.00
CA LEU A 468 1.80 -15.98 21.58
C LEU A 468 0.47 -16.69 21.33
N PHE A 469 -0.22 -17.13 22.38
CA PHE A 469 -1.49 -17.84 22.34
C PHE A 469 -2.62 -17.06 23.01
N ASP A 470 -2.39 -15.80 23.45
CA ASP A 470 -3.33 -15.02 24.25
C ASP A 470 -4.48 -14.38 23.44
N GLY A 471 -4.34 -14.29 22.11
CA GLY A 471 -5.32 -13.68 21.23
C GLY A 471 -5.28 -12.18 21.17
N SER A 472 -4.14 -11.59 21.49
CA SER A 472 -3.90 -10.16 21.44
C SER A 472 -2.75 -9.84 20.49
N GLU A 473 -3.08 -9.15 19.41
CA GLU A 473 -2.09 -8.56 18.48
C GLU A 473 -1.30 -7.38 19.08
N LYS A 474 -1.45 -7.12 20.39
CA LYS A 474 -0.80 -6.00 21.10
C LYS A 474 0.31 -6.44 22.05
N THR A 475 0.45 -7.74 22.26
CA THR A 475 1.28 -8.33 23.32
C THR A 475 2.40 -9.16 22.70
N PRO A 476 3.55 -8.54 22.32
CA PRO A 476 4.59 -9.25 21.60
C PRO A 476 5.43 -10.14 22.51
N TRP A 477 5.75 -11.34 22.04
CA TRP A 477 6.90 -12.09 22.54
C TRP A 477 8.17 -11.50 21.95
N ILE A 478 9.14 -11.17 22.80
CA ILE A 478 10.41 -10.53 22.40
C ILE A 478 11.58 -11.47 22.72
N ALA A 479 12.42 -11.76 21.72
CA ALA A 479 13.56 -12.67 21.86
C ALA A 479 14.80 -12.16 21.10
N GLY A 480 15.99 -12.66 21.47
CA GLY A 480 17.18 -12.50 20.62
C GLY A 480 17.17 -13.47 19.45
N ALA A 481 17.76 -13.10 18.31
CA ALA A 481 17.95 -14.01 17.18
C ALA A 481 19.31 -14.73 17.28
N PRO A 482 19.41 -16.04 16.97
CA PRO A 482 18.30 -16.92 16.59
C PRO A 482 17.38 -17.20 17.78
N ALA A 483 16.07 -17.17 17.55
CA ALA A 483 15.10 -17.57 18.57
C ALA A 483 14.54 -18.97 18.28
N SER A 484 14.05 -19.63 19.31
CA SER A 484 13.40 -20.95 19.17
C SER A 484 12.21 -21.08 20.11
N LEU A 485 11.19 -21.82 19.67
CA LEU A 485 10.01 -22.15 20.44
C LEU A 485 9.65 -23.62 20.20
N VAL A 486 9.51 -24.39 21.29
CA VAL A 486 8.96 -25.74 21.28
C VAL A 486 7.59 -25.71 21.95
N MET A 487 6.57 -26.23 21.27
CA MET A 487 5.21 -26.30 21.79
C MET A 487 4.65 -27.73 21.77
N ASP A 488 3.83 -28.06 22.77
CA ASP A 488 2.96 -29.24 22.82
C ASP A 488 1.55 -28.80 22.37
N LEU A 489 0.99 -29.52 21.39
CA LEU A 489 -0.34 -29.28 20.85
C LEU A 489 -1.47 -29.83 21.75
N GLY A 490 -1.11 -30.47 22.87
CA GLY A 490 -2.04 -31.07 23.83
C GLY A 490 -2.60 -32.44 23.38
N GLY A 491 -2.13 -32.95 22.24
CA GLY A 491 -2.54 -34.20 21.61
C GLY A 491 -1.82 -34.38 20.28
N THR A 492 -1.94 -35.57 19.67
CA THR A 492 -1.50 -35.74 18.28
C THR A 492 -2.54 -35.11 17.36
N GLU A 493 -2.12 -34.10 16.60
CA GLU A 493 -2.95 -33.32 15.69
C GLU A 493 -2.44 -33.46 14.26
N LYS A 494 -3.35 -33.29 13.28
CA LYS A 494 -3.01 -33.26 11.86
C LYS A 494 -2.90 -31.80 11.42
N VAL A 495 -1.67 -31.32 11.25
CA VAL A 495 -1.34 -29.91 10.98
C VAL A 495 -1.07 -29.71 9.50
N ASP A 496 -1.68 -28.71 8.86
CA ASP A 496 -1.47 -28.36 7.45
C ASP A 496 -0.89 -26.95 7.24
N GLY A 497 -0.63 -26.20 8.31
CA GLY A 497 -0.03 -24.87 8.24
C GLY A 497 0.12 -24.21 9.59
N PHE A 498 0.63 -22.99 9.58
CA PHE A 498 0.62 -22.09 10.73
C PHE A 498 0.45 -20.64 10.28
N VAL A 499 0.06 -19.77 11.20
CA VAL A 499 -0.05 -18.32 10.96
C VAL A 499 0.81 -17.59 11.99
N LEU A 500 1.71 -16.73 11.53
CA LEU A 500 2.48 -15.82 12.39
C LEU A 500 1.95 -14.40 12.25
N THR A 501 1.54 -13.78 13.35
CA THR A 501 1.16 -12.36 13.35
C THR A 501 2.31 -11.51 13.88
N PRO A 502 2.95 -10.66 13.05
CA PRO A 502 3.99 -9.77 13.54
C PRO A 502 3.40 -8.64 14.40
N LEU A 503 4.26 -7.99 15.20
CA LEU A 503 3.87 -6.75 15.86
C LEU A 503 3.57 -5.67 14.79
N GLY A 504 2.38 -5.08 14.87
CA GLY A 504 1.89 -4.08 13.92
C GLY A 504 2.60 -2.73 13.97
N ASP A 505 3.22 -2.39 15.11
CA ASP A 505 3.97 -1.15 15.30
C ASP A 505 5.34 -1.22 14.61
N LEU A 506 5.43 -0.59 13.44
CA LEU A 506 6.65 -0.50 12.64
C LEU A 506 7.74 0.39 13.28
N ALA A 507 7.38 1.28 14.22
CA ALA A 507 8.34 2.11 14.93
C ALA A 507 8.94 1.42 16.16
N HIS A 508 8.47 0.22 16.50
CA HIS A 508 8.95 -0.53 17.65
C HIS A 508 10.44 -0.91 17.49
N PRO A 509 11.27 -0.85 18.55
CA PRO A 509 12.72 -1.12 18.45
C PRO A 509 13.08 -2.59 18.17
N SER A 510 12.10 -3.48 18.07
CA SER A 510 12.27 -4.92 17.76
C SER A 510 11.60 -5.24 16.43
N GLY A 511 12.22 -6.08 15.62
CA GLY A 511 11.76 -6.44 14.28
C GLY A 511 11.00 -7.76 14.25
N PRO A 512 10.25 -8.08 13.21
CA PRO A 512 9.63 -9.39 13.06
C PRO A 512 10.68 -10.43 12.63
N PRO A 513 10.44 -11.74 12.81
CA PRO A 513 11.32 -12.77 12.26
C PRO A 513 11.31 -12.70 10.73
N ALA A 514 12.48 -12.80 10.08
CA ALA A 514 12.58 -12.79 8.61
C ALA A 514 12.44 -14.18 7.99
N ALA A 515 12.69 -15.23 8.78
CA ALA A 515 12.69 -16.60 8.32
C ALA A 515 12.28 -17.55 9.43
N TYR A 516 11.92 -18.77 9.05
CA TYR A 516 11.57 -19.84 9.97
C TYR A 516 12.16 -21.19 9.51
N VAL A 517 12.39 -22.06 10.48
CA VAL A 517 12.57 -23.50 10.30
C VAL A 517 11.57 -24.20 11.20
N LEU A 518 10.78 -25.11 10.62
CA LEU A 518 9.77 -25.88 11.32
C LEU A 518 10.18 -27.35 11.36
N GLU A 519 10.14 -27.93 12.55
CA GLU A 519 10.36 -29.34 12.81
C GLU A 519 9.20 -29.91 13.64
N GLN A 520 8.97 -31.22 13.52
CA GLN A 520 7.92 -31.94 14.21
C GLN A 520 8.46 -33.07 15.09
N SER A 521 7.69 -33.46 16.11
CA SER A 521 7.96 -34.63 16.93
C SER A 521 6.68 -35.21 17.54
N ILE A 522 6.61 -36.55 17.66
CA ILE A 522 5.52 -37.24 18.38
C ILE A 522 5.82 -37.35 19.88
N ASP A 523 7.09 -37.53 20.24
CA ASP A 523 7.54 -37.81 21.60
C ASP A 523 8.23 -36.63 22.29
N GLY A 524 8.49 -35.54 21.56
CA GLY A 524 9.15 -34.33 22.06
C GLY A 524 10.68 -34.42 22.10
N SER A 525 11.25 -35.51 21.59
CA SER A 525 12.69 -35.79 21.63
C SER A 525 13.30 -36.09 20.26
N ALA A 526 12.61 -36.88 19.42
CA ALA A 526 13.01 -37.19 18.06
C ALA A 526 12.39 -36.17 17.10
N TRP A 527 13.23 -35.29 16.55
CA TRP A 527 12.81 -34.19 15.68
C TRP A 527 13.01 -34.51 14.20
N ARG A 528 12.04 -34.14 13.38
CA ARG A 528 12.11 -34.28 11.92
C ARG A 528 11.81 -32.94 11.24
N PRO A 529 12.56 -32.56 10.20
CA PRO A 529 12.28 -31.34 9.44
C PRO A 529 10.92 -31.44 8.74
N VAL A 530 10.20 -30.32 8.71
CA VAL A 530 8.94 -30.15 7.97
C VAL A 530 9.16 -29.19 6.81
N GLN A 531 9.58 -27.96 7.12
CA GLN A 531 9.73 -26.88 6.14
C GLN A 531 10.66 -25.81 6.69
N SER A 532 11.37 -25.11 5.82
CA SER A 532 11.99 -23.82 6.11
C SER A 532 11.55 -22.80 5.06
N GLY A 533 11.53 -21.54 5.43
CA GLY A 533 11.10 -20.47 4.52
C GLY A 533 11.41 -19.09 5.07
N GLU A 534 11.06 -18.09 4.26
CA GLU A 534 11.11 -16.68 4.63
C GLU A 534 9.72 -16.10 4.81
N PHE A 535 9.62 -15.09 5.69
CA PHE A 535 8.45 -14.23 5.75
C PHE A 535 8.69 -13.04 4.84
N SER A 536 8.43 -13.22 3.55
CA SER A 536 8.68 -12.20 2.51
C SER A 536 8.00 -10.88 2.90
N ASN A 537 8.75 -9.79 2.76
CA ASN A 537 8.29 -8.42 3.03
C ASN A 537 7.71 -8.13 4.44
N ILE A 538 7.84 -9.04 5.41
CA ILE A 538 7.24 -8.87 6.74
C ILE A 538 7.78 -7.64 7.49
N ALA A 539 8.96 -7.12 7.10
CA ALA A 539 9.50 -5.88 7.65
C ALA A 539 8.56 -4.68 7.41
N ASN A 540 7.89 -4.64 6.26
CA ASN A 540 7.04 -3.53 5.81
C ASN A 540 5.53 -3.89 5.85
N SER A 541 5.20 -5.17 5.61
CA SER A 541 3.84 -5.71 5.71
C SER A 541 3.63 -6.43 7.04
N ARG A 542 2.99 -5.74 8.00
CA ARG A 542 2.70 -6.31 9.34
C ARG A 542 1.37 -7.04 9.43
N GLN A 543 0.91 -7.61 8.32
CA GLN A 543 -0.26 -8.49 8.32
C GLN A 543 0.15 -9.89 8.77
N ALA A 544 -0.82 -10.65 9.27
CA ALA A 544 -0.62 -12.06 9.64
C ALA A 544 -0.16 -12.88 8.42
N GLN A 545 0.89 -13.66 8.60
CA GLN A 545 1.54 -14.45 7.56
C GLN A 545 1.03 -15.88 7.63
N ASN A 546 0.22 -16.30 6.66
CA ASN A 546 -0.23 -17.67 6.54
C ASN A 546 0.83 -18.52 5.83
N VAL A 547 1.28 -19.59 6.49
CA VAL A 547 2.30 -20.50 5.99
C VAL A 547 1.69 -21.90 5.85
N PRO A 548 1.20 -22.27 4.65
CA PRO A 548 0.77 -23.63 4.38
C PRO A 548 1.98 -24.58 4.34
N LEU A 549 1.78 -25.81 4.82
CA LEU A 549 2.77 -26.88 4.70
C LEU A 549 2.64 -27.57 3.33
N PRO A 550 3.75 -28.03 2.73
CA PRO A 550 3.73 -28.81 1.48
C PRO A 550 2.86 -30.07 1.57
N ALA A 551 2.75 -30.64 2.77
CA ALA A 551 1.87 -31.75 3.09
C ALA A 551 1.47 -31.67 4.57
N ALA A 552 0.25 -32.10 4.88
CA ALA A 552 -0.20 -32.19 6.26
C ALA A 552 0.63 -33.21 7.04
N VAL A 553 0.98 -32.88 8.29
CA VAL A 553 1.78 -33.72 9.17
C VAL A 553 1.02 -34.09 10.43
N SER A 554 1.11 -35.35 10.86
CA SER A 554 0.56 -35.80 12.15
C SER A 554 1.64 -35.68 13.22
N THR A 555 1.45 -34.77 14.17
CA THR A 555 2.46 -34.45 15.19
C THR A 555 1.81 -34.07 16.53
N ARG A 556 2.57 -34.20 17.62
CA ARG A 556 2.18 -33.66 18.93
C ARG A 556 2.98 -32.42 19.31
N PHE A 557 4.22 -32.33 18.87
CA PHE A 557 5.12 -31.23 19.18
C PHE A 557 5.59 -30.56 17.91
N LEU A 558 5.74 -29.23 17.97
CA LEU A 558 6.35 -28.43 16.93
C LEU A 558 7.52 -27.65 17.51
N ARG A 559 8.62 -27.57 16.75
CA ARG A 559 9.76 -26.70 17.05
C ARG A 559 9.93 -25.70 15.93
N PHE A 560 9.78 -24.44 16.28
CA PHE A 560 10.06 -23.30 15.43
C PHE A 560 11.44 -22.75 15.76
N SER A 561 12.23 -22.46 14.73
CA SER A 561 13.46 -21.68 14.85
C SER A 561 13.37 -20.46 13.94
N PHE A 562 13.70 -19.28 14.48
CA PHE A 562 13.69 -18.00 13.79
C PHE A 562 15.12 -17.48 13.69
N PRO A 563 15.85 -17.78 12.59
CA PRO A 563 17.29 -17.59 12.55
C PRO A 563 17.72 -16.12 12.42
N ARG A 564 16.85 -15.25 11.89
CA ARG A 564 17.18 -13.85 11.58
C ARG A 564 15.98 -12.92 11.72
N ILE A 565 16.27 -11.63 11.89
CA ILE A 565 15.31 -10.53 12.04
C ILE A 565 15.15 -9.85 10.69
N ALA A 566 13.92 -9.48 10.30
CA ALA A 566 13.67 -8.86 8.99
C ALA A 566 14.12 -7.39 8.90
N THR A 567 14.46 -6.79 10.04
CA THR A 567 14.98 -5.43 10.15
C THR A 567 16.36 -5.45 10.77
N GLY A 568 17.06 -4.31 10.77
CA GLY A 568 18.33 -4.13 11.51
C GLY A 568 18.19 -4.09 13.04
N ALA A 569 17.07 -4.53 13.61
CA ALA A 569 16.85 -4.54 15.05
C ALA A 569 17.69 -5.61 15.75
N SER A 570 17.98 -5.42 17.04
CA SER A 570 18.75 -6.37 17.86
C SER A 570 17.91 -7.51 18.45
N ARG A 571 16.58 -7.37 18.42
CA ARG A 571 15.62 -8.35 18.96
C ARG A 571 14.47 -8.57 18.00
N LEU A 572 13.94 -9.79 17.99
CA LEU A 572 12.71 -10.12 17.29
C LEU A 572 11.48 -9.90 18.16
N ALA A 573 10.34 -9.61 17.53
CA ALA A 573 9.04 -9.42 18.14
C ALA A 573 7.89 -9.85 17.20
N PHE A 574 6.99 -10.68 17.71
CA PHE A 574 5.71 -11.02 17.07
C PHE A 574 4.68 -11.37 18.14
N THR A 575 3.40 -11.25 17.81
CA THR A 575 2.30 -11.22 18.78
C THR A 575 1.54 -12.52 18.86
N GLU A 576 1.38 -13.23 17.73
CA GLU A 576 0.60 -14.46 17.71
C GLU A 576 1.28 -15.54 16.87
N LEU A 577 1.07 -16.80 17.27
CA LEU A 577 1.39 -17.98 16.49
C LEU A 577 0.23 -18.98 16.56
N ALA A 578 -0.51 -19.12 15.47
CA ALA A 578 -1.64 -20.03 15.37
C ALA A 578 -1.30 -21.27 14.53
N ILE A 579 -1.81 -22.43 14.91
CA ILE A 579 -1.60 -23.70 14.19
C ILE A 579 -2.85 -24.04 13.40
N LEU A 580 -2.68 -24.37 12.12
CA LEU A 580 -3.76 -24.75 11.22
C LEU A 580 -3.91 -26.27 11.20
N GLN A 581 -5.14 -26.73 11.38
CA GLN A 581 -5.52 -28.13 11.42
C GLN A 581 -6.16 -28.54 10.09
N ALA A 582 -5.62 -29.62 9.53
CA ALA A 582 -6.15 -30.26 8.34
C ALA A 582 -7.56 -30.80 8.61
N ARG A 583 -8.47 -30.55 7.68
CA ARG A 583 -9.83 -31.10 7.71
C ARG A 583 -9.88 -32.56 7.28
#